data_AF-A0A445GY37-F1
#
_entry.id   AF-A0A445GY37-F1
#
_cell.length_a   1.000
_cell.length_b   1.000
_cell.length_c   1.000
_cell.angle_alpha   90.00
_cell.angle_beta   90.00
_cell.angle_gamma   90.00
#
_symmetry.space_group_name_H-M   'P 1'
#
loop_
_entity.id
_entity.type
_entity.pdbx_description
1 polymer ?
#
loop_
_entity_poly.entity_id
_entity_poly.type
_entity_poly.pdbx_seq_one_letter_code
_entity_poly.pdbx_strand_id
1 'polypeptide(L)' 'MNEKYFELLLQLVRVGGLIVIDNVLWHGKVADPLVNDPKTFSIRNFNQKLMEDKRVSISMVPIGDGMTICRKR' A
#
# COMPACT_ATOMS: atom_id res chain seq x y z
N MET A 1 0.96 8.70 -0.61
CA MET A 1 0.41 7.65 -1.50
C MET A 1 -1.00 8.06 -1.90
N ASN A 2 -1.44 7.80 -3.13
CA ASN A 2 -2.75 8.29 -3.60
C ASN A 2 -3.80 7.18 -3.56
N GLU A 3 -4.65 7.21 -2.53
CA GLU A 3 -5.78 6.31 -2.32
C GLU A 3 -6.71 6.25 -3.55
N LYS A 4 -6.88 7.38 -4.26
CA LYS A 4 -7.69 7.44 -5.47
C LYS A 4 -7.19 6.49 -6.57
N TYR A 5 -5.87 6.33 -6.73
CA TYR A 5 -5.35 5.40 -7.73
C TYR A 5 -5.68 3.96 -7.36
N PHE A 6 -5.56 3.59 -6.09
CA PHE A 6 -5.87 2.24 -5.64
C PHE A 6 -7.36 1.91 -5.85
N GLU A 7 -8.27 2.84 -5.52
CA GLU A 7 -9.71 2.64 -5.75
C GLU A 7 -10.08 2.53 -7.23
N LEU A 8 -9.43 3.31 -8.11
CA LEU A 8 -9.63 3.20 -9.55
C LEU A 8 -9.07 1.86 -10.09
N LEU A 9 -7.88 1.45 -9.64
CA LEU A 9 -7.31 0.15 -10.01
C LEU A 9 -8.20 -1.01 -9.55
N LEU A 10 -8.81 -0.91 -8.36
CA LEU A 10 -9.76 -1.92 -7.89
C LEU A 10 -10.99 -2.04 -8.80
N GLN A 11 -11.43 -0.98 -9.48
CA GLN A 11 -12.52 -1.07 -10.46
C GLN A 11 -12.07 -1.72 -11.77
N LEU A 12 -10.85 -1.43 -12.21
CA LEU A 12 -10.31 -1.86 -13.51
C LEU A 12 -9.74 -3.28 -13.49
N VAL A 13 -9.15 -3.70 -12.38
CA VAL A 13 -8.51 -5.01 -12.26
C VAL A 13 -9.57 -6.08 -12.03
N ARG A 14 -9.50 -7.17 -12.79
CA ARG A 14 -10.37 -8.34 -12.61
C ARG A 14 -10.18 -9.00 -11.25
N VAL A 15 -11.19 -9.74 -10.79
CA VAL A 15 -11.04 -10.67 -9.66
C VAL A 15 -9.87 -11.62 -9.92
N GLY A 16 -9.02 -11.81 -8.91
CA GLY A 16 -7.78 -12.56 -8.97
C GLY A 16 -6.61 -11.86 -9.65
N GLY A 17 -6.79 -10.64 -10.16
CA GLY A 17 -5.72 -9.82 -10.71
C GLY A 17 -4.81 -9.23 -9.61
N LEU A 18 -3.62 -8.78 -10.01
CA LEU A 18 -2.61 -8.23 -9.10
C LEU A 18 -2.47 -6.72 -9.28
N ILE A 19 -2.36 -6.02 -8.16
CA ILE A 19 -1.94 -4.61 -8.07
C ILE A 19 -0.65 -4.61 -7.26
N VAL A 20 0.40 -3.96 -7.76
CA VAL A 20 1.70 -3.88 -7.09
C VAL A 20 2.02 -2.43 -6.80
N ILE A 21 2.37 -2.14 -5.55
CA ILE A 21 2.58 -0.79 -5.03
C ILE A 21 4.01 -0.71 -4.50
N ASP A 22 4.79 0.25 -5.01
CA ASP A 22 6.20 0.48 -4.63
C ASP A 22 6.34 1.56 -3.54
N ASN A 23 7.53 1.64 -2.93
CA ASN A 23 7.94 2.57 -1.88
C ASN A 23 7.05 2.57 -0.63
N VAL A 24 6.55 1.40 -0.22
CA VAL A 24 5.64 1.29 0.94
C VAL A 24 6.38 1.36 2.28
N LEU A 25 7.70 1.15 2.32
CA LEU A 25 8.52 1.33 3.52
C LEU A 25 9.08 2.74 3.66
N TRP A 26 9.11 3.51 2.57
CA TRP A 26 9.47 4.94 2.56
C TRP A 26 10.79 5.24 3.27
N HIS A 27 11.86 4.55 2.90
CA HIS A 27 13.18 4.58 3.53
C HIS A 27 13.16 4.24 5.03
N GLY A 28 12.25 3.35 5.44
CA GLY A 28 12.03 2.97 6.83
C GLY A 28 11.26 4.01 7.67
N LYS A 29 10.97 5.20 7.13
CA LYS A 29 10.31 6.28 7.88
C LYS A 29 8.92 5.89 8.37
N VAL A 30 8.22 5.01 7.66
CA VAL A 30 6.88 4.56 8.10
C VAL A 30 6.91 3.84 9.44
N ALA A 31 8.05 3.25 9.83
CA ALA A 31 8.21 2.54 11.11
C ALA A 31 8.66 3.46 12.26
N ASP A 32 9.20 4.66 11.97
CA ASP A 32 9.70 5.59 12.98
C ASP A 32 8.57 6.49 13.53
N PRO A 33 8.09 6.30 14.76
CA PRO A 33 6.98 7.08 15.31
C PRO A 33 7.27 8.58 15.46
N LEU A 34 8.55 8.99 15.44
CA LEU A 34 8.95 10.40 15.56
C LEU A 34 8.83 11.16 14.23
N VAL A 35 8.83 10.46 13.10
CA VAL A 35 8.64 11.08 11.78
C VAL A 35 7.15 11.38 11.57
N ASN A 36 6.81 12.65 11.40
CA ASN A 36 5.42 13.12 11.29
C ASN A 36 5.17 13.99 10.05
N ASP A 37 6.03 13.90 9.02
CA ASP A 37 5.81 14.65 7.79
C ASP A 37 4.55 14.15 7.04
N PRO A 38 3.87 15.04 6.28
CA PRO A 38 2.62 14.69 5.61
C PRO A 38 2.71 13.48 4.67
N LYS A 39 3.88 13.24 4.07
CA LYS A 39 4.06 12.16 3.11
C LYS A 39 4.19 10.82 3.81
N THR A 40 5.00 10.75 4.87
CA THR A 40 5.11 9.57 5.74
C THR A 40 3.76 9.23 6.37
N PHE A 41 3.03 10.23 6.88
CA PHE A 41 1.69 10.03 7.43
C PHE A 41 0.71 9.47 6.38
N SER A 42 0.72 10.01 5.16
CA SER A 42 -0.10 9.50 4.05
C SER A 42 0.21 8.04 3.71
N ILE A 43 1.47 7.63 3.73
CA ILE A 43 1.87 6.24 3.42
C ILE A 43 1.47 5.30 4.57
N ARG A 44 1.64 5.70 5.84
CA ARG A 44 1.18 4.92 6.99
C ARG A 44 -0.32 4.63 6.93
N ASN A 45 -1.12 5.67 6.73
CA ASN A 45 -2.57 5.54 6.63
C ASN A 45 -2.98 4.63 5.47
N PHE A 46 -2.30 4.77 4.32
CA PHE A 46 -2.54 3.91 3.18
C PHE A 46 -2.21 2.44 3.48
N ASN A 47 -1.04 2.16 4.06
CA ASN A 47 -0.62 0.81 4.44
C ASN A 47 -1.59 0.18 5.45
N GLN A 48 -2.05 0.96 6.45
CA GLN A 48 -3.02 0.49 7.44
C GLN A 48 -4.36 0.15 6.80
N LYS A 49 -4.93 1.05 6.00
CA LYS A 49 -6.20 0.81 5.28
C LYS A 49 -6.09 -0.43 4.39
N LEU A 50 -4.97 -0.57 3.68
CA LEU A 50 -4.74 -1.69 2.77
C LEU A 50 -4.64 -3.03 3.51
N MET A 51 -4.04 -3.04 4.71
CA MET A 51 -3.99 -4.21 5.57
C MET A 51 -5.37 -4.65 6.06
N GLU A 52 -6.28 -3.70 6.27
CA GLU A 52 -7.64 -3.94 6.74
C GLU A 52 -8.66 -4.19 5.60
N ASP A 53 -8.28 -3.94 4.34
CA ASP A 53 -9.17 -4.05 3.19
C ASP A 53 -9.49 -5.50 2.80
N LYS A 54 -10.71 -5.92 3.12
CA LYS A 54 -11.21 -7.29 2.86
C LYS A 54 -11.41 -7.62 1.37
N ARG A 55 -11.37 -6.63 0.46
CA ARG A 55 -11.52 -6.81 -1.00
C ARG A 55 -10.25 -7.37 -1.64
N VAL A 56 -9.13 -7.37 -0.92
CA VAL A 56 -7.83 -7.86 -1.40
C VAL A 56 -7.21 -8.84 -0.41
N SER A 57 -6.32 -9.68 -0.90
CA SER A 57 -5.31 -10.37 -0.09
C SER A 57 -3.96 -9.73 -0.38
N ILE A 58 -3.19 -9.42 0.66
CA ILE A 58 -1.93 -8.69 0.48
C ILE A 58 -0.72 -9.48 0.98
N SER A 59 0.45 -9.17 0.41
CA SER A 59 1.76 -9.55 0.92
C SER A 59 2.71 -8.38 0.73
N MET A 60 3.36 -7.94 1.80
CA MET A 60 4.42 -6.93 1.73
C MET A 60 5.77 -7.64 1.70
N VAL A 61 6.59 -7.30 0.70
CA VAL A 61 7.90 -7.91 0.47
C VAL A 61 9.01 -6.86 0.53
N PRO A 62 10.15 -7.16 1.17
CA PRO A 62 11.26 -6.21 1.33
C PRO A 62 12.16 -6.18 0.09
N ILE A 63 11.58 -5.85 -1.07
CA ILE A 63 12.31 -5.63 -2.32
C ILE A 63 12.31 -4.12 -2.61
N GLY A 64 13.48 -3.56 -2.94
CA GLY A 64 13.64 -2.12 -3.13
C GLY A 64 13.35 -1.35 -1.84
N ASP A 65 12.51 -0.32 -1.93
CA ASP A 65 12.02 0.45 -0.77
C ASP A 65 10.70 -0.10 -0.22
N GLY A 66 10.52 -1.41 -0.36
CA GLY A 66 9.32 -2.15 -0.01
C GLY A 66 8.27 -2.13 -1.10
N MET A 67 7.71 -3.29 -1.39
CA MET A 67 6.57 -3.45 -2.29
C MET A 67 5.42 -4.17 -1.58
N THR A 68 4.19 -3.70 -1.80
CA THR A 68 2.98 -4.46 -1.44
C THR A 68 2.35 -5.03 -2.70
N ILE A 69 2.16 -6.35 -2.69
CA ILE A 69 1.45 -7.11 -3.72
C ILE A 69 0.04 -7.36 -3.22
N CYS A 70 -0.96 -6.88 -3.96
CA CYS A 70 -2.37 -7.02 -3.65
C CYS A 70 -3.04 -7.88 -4.71
N ARG A 71 -3.63 -9.00 -4.30
CA ARG A 71 -4.50 -9.82 -5.15
C ARG A 71 -5.95 -9.46 -4.87
N LYS A 72 -6.67 -8.99 -5.89
CA LYS A 72 -8.11 -8.72 -5.80
C LYS A 72 -8.88 -10.02 -5.58
N ARG A 73 -9.79 -10.03 -4.60
CA ARG A 73 -10.70 -11.16 -4.33
C ARG A 73 -11.94 -11.13 -5.22
#